data_AF-A0A0U1QS37-F1
#
_entry.id   AF-A0A0U1QS37-F1
#
_cell.length_a   1.000
_cell.length_b   1.000
_cell.length_c   1.000
_cell.angle_alpha   90.00
_cell.angle_beta   90.00
_cell.angle_gamma   90.00
#
_symmetry.space_group_name_H-M   'P 1'
#
loop_
_entity.id
_entity.type
_entity.pdbx_description
1 polymer ?
#
loop_
_entity_poly.entity_id
_entity_poly.type
_entity_poly.pdbx_seq_one_letter_code
_entity_poly.pdbx_strand_id
1 'polypeptide(L)' 'MDQYAQNWEKAERIRRLLDAVESKFAKVGTEEEKQILNDWVKWAREKVDFLDPLDKKDDNILGKGLWLFDIIKQKD' A
#
# COMPACT_ATOMS: atom_id res chain seq x y z
N MET A 1 10.00 14.80 8.99
CA MET A 1 9.14 13.97 9.85
C MET A 1 7.73 14.02 9.32
N ASP A 2 7.20 15.22 9.08
CA ASP A 2 5.84 15.43 8.57
C ASP A 2 5.53 14.65 7.28
N GLN A 3 6.42 14.68 6.28
CA GLN A 3 6.21 13.94 5.03
C GLN A 3 6.12 12.40 5.25
N TYR A 4 6.87 11.85 6.20
CA TYR A 4 6.86 10.41 6.48
C TYR A 4 5.63 10.00 7.26
N ALA A 5 5.21 10.82 8.22
CA ALA A 5 3.94 10.64 8.92
C ALA A 5 2.75 10.71 7.95
N GLN A 6 2.76 11.65 7.01
CA GLN A 6 1.75 11.77 5.95
C GLN A 6 1.75 10.56 5.01
N ASN A 7 2.93 10.08 4.62
CA ASN A 7 3.04 8.89 3.76
C ASN A 7 2.50 7.64 4.47
N TRP A 8 2.83 7.45 5.74
CA TRP A 8 2.29 6.38 6.57
C TRP A 8 0.77 6.49 6.72
N GLU A 9 0.24 7.67 7.08
CA GLU A 9 -1.20 7.89 7.23
C GLU A 9 -1.94 7.61 5.92
N LYS A 10 -1.39 8.07 4.79
CA LYS A 10 -1.96 7.81 3.47
C LYS A 10 -1.96 6.33 3.13
N ALA A 11 -0.86 5.62 3.39
CA ALA A 11 -0.77 4.18 3.18
C ALA A 11 -1.84 3.44 4.00
N GLU A 12 -1.97 3.76 5.28
CA GLU A 12 -2.94 3.18 6.19
C GLU A 12 -4.39 3.43 5.75
N ARG A 13 -4.71 4.66 5.32
CA ARG A 13 -6.03 5.00 4.80
C ARG A 13 -6.38 4.20 3.54
N ILE A 14 -5.41 3.96 2.65
CA ILE A 14 -5.65 3.17 1.45
C ILE A 14 -5.85 1.69 1.81
N ARG A 15 -5.05 1.11 2.72
CA ARG A 15 -5.26 -0.29 3.17
C ARG A 15 -6.68 -0.52 3.68
N ARG A 16 -7.17 0.39 4.54
CA ARG A 16 -8.54 0.31 5.06
C ARG A 16 -9.61 0.41 3.97
N LEU A 17 -9.38 1.22 2.95
CA LEU A 17 -10.27 1.26 1.79
C LEU A 17 -10.28 -0.08 1.06
N LEU A 18 -9.12 -0.67 0.81
CA LEU A 18 -9.00 -1.96 0.12
C LEU A 18 -9.67 -3.08 0.91
N ASP A 19 -9.45 -3.12 2.24
CA ASP A 19 -10.13 -4.07 3.14
C ASP A 19 -11.66 -3.92 3.07
N ALA A 20 -12.15 -2.68 3.06
CA ALA A 20 -13.59 -2.39 2.95
C ALA A 20 -14.16 -2.80 1.58
N VAL A 21 -13.39 -2.61 0.50
CA VAL A 21 -13.77 -3.02 -0.85
C VAL A 21 -13.85 -4.54 -0.94
N GLU A 22 -12.81 -5.27 -0.54
CA GLU A 22 -12.82 -6.75 -0.50
C GLU A 22 -14.00 -7.26 0.34
N SER A 23 -14.20 -6.71 1.54
CA SER A 23 -15.29 -7.12 2.42
C SER A 23 -16.67 -6.88 1.82
N LYS A 24 -16.89 -5.75 1.13
CA LYS A 24 -18.20 -5.38 0.61
C LYS A 24 -18.55 -6.13 -0.67
N PHE A 25 -17.56 -6.42 -1.51
CA PHE A 25 -17.76 -7.03 -2.81
C PHE A 25 -17.46 -8.54 -2.85
N ALA A 26 -16.96 -9.15 -1.77
CA ALA A 26 -16.75 -10.60 -1.68
C ALA A 26 -18.00 -11.46 -2.02
N LYS A 27 -19.20 -10.90 -1.87
CA LYS A 27 -20.48 -11.61 -2.06
C LYS A 27 -21.40 -10.96 -3.11
N VAL A 28 -20.90 -9.98 -3.86
CA VAL A 28 -21.71 -9.17 -4.80
C VAL A 28 -21.02 -9.15 -6.16
N GLY A 29 -21.80 -9.09 -7.23
CA GLY A 29 -21.31 -9.00 -8.60
C GLY A 29 -21.10 -10.36 -9.28
N THR A 30 -20.90 -10.27 -10.59
CA THR A 30 -20.49 -11.37 -11.46
C THR A 30 -19.06 -11.80 -11.17
N GLU A 31 -18.68 -12.98 -11.64
CA GLU A 31 -17.31 -13.47 -11.45
C GLU A 31 -16.26 -12.60 -12.15
N GLU A 32 -16.63 -12.01 -13.29
CA GLU A 32 -15.78 -11.08 -14.03
C GLU A 32 -15.53 -9.79 -13.23
N GLU A 33 -16.57 -9.19 -12.65
CA GLU A 33 -16.44 -8.00 -11.80
C GLU A 33 -15.57 -8.28 -10.56
N LYS A 34 -15.70 -9.46 -9.95
CA LYS A 34 -14.85 -9.86 -8.82
C LYS A 34 -13.40 -10.01 -9.23
N GLN A 35 -13.12 -10.59 -10.39
CA GLN A 35 -11.76 -10.75 -10.88
C GLN A 35 -11.09 -9.39 -11.12
N ILE A 36 -11.79 -8.46 -11.79
CA ILE A 36 -11.30 -7.08 -12.00
C ILE A 36 -11.00 -6.40 -10.67
N LEU A 37 -11.89 -6.54 -9.68
CA LEU A 37 -11.73 -5.96 -8.37
C LEU A 37 -10.54 -6.57 -7.61
N ASN A 38 -10.37 -7.90 -7.65
CA ASN A 38 -9.25 -8.58 -7.02
C ASN A 38 -7.90 -8.15 -7.63
N ASP A 39 -7.83 -8.04 -8.96
CA ASP A 39 -6.61 -7.58 -9.64
C ASP A 39 -6.27 -6.13 -9.28
N TRP A 40 -7.29 -5.27 -9.20
CA TRP A 40 -7.13 -3.90 -8.75
C TRP A 40 -6.68 -3.80 -7.29
N VAL A 41 -7.29 -4.56 -6.38
CA VAL A 41 -6.90 -4.57 -4.96
C VAL A 41 -5.47 -5.05 -4.80
N LYS A 42 -5.08 -6.12 -5.48
CA LYS A 42 -3.72 -6.65 -5.45
C LYS A 42 -2.70 -5.60 -5.90
N TRP A 43 -2.92 -5.01 -7.07
CA TRP A 43 -2.06 -3.93 -7.58
C TRP A 43 -1.99 -2.75 -6.61
N ALA A 44 -3.12 -2.33 -6.03
CA ALA A 44 -3.17 -1.21 -5.11
C ALA A 44 -2.41 -1.49 -3.81
N ARG A 45 -2.52 -2.70 -3.24
CA ARG A 45 -1.75 -3.12 -2.05
C ARG A 45 -0.24 -3.06 -2.33
N GLU A 46 0.19 -3.62 -3.45
CA GLU A 46 1.59 -3.57 -3.87
C GLU A 46 2.11 -2.14 -3.93
N LYS A 47 1.33 -1.18 -4.48
CA LYS A 47 1.72 0.23 -4.53
C LYS A 47 1.76 0.92 -3.16
N VAL A 48 0.83 0.57 -2.27
CA VAL A 48 0.77 1.16 -0.92
C VAL A 48 1.99 0.78 -0.10
N ASP A 49 2.48 -0.45 -0.24
CA ASP A 49 3.65 -0.92 0.50
C ASP A 49 4.92 -0.12 0.15
N PHE A 50 5.07 0.42 -1.07
CA PHE A 50 6.19 1.30 -1.42
C PHE A 50 6.11 2.69 -0.80
N LEU A 51 4.89 3.13 -0.44
CA LEU A 51 4.67 4.44 0.16
C LEU A 51 4.91 4.40 1.66
N ASP A 52 4.68 3.26 2.31
CA ASP A 52 4.77 3.13 3.76
C ASP A 52 6.23 3.11 4.23
N PRO A 53 6.69 4.14 4.98
CA PRO A 53 8.06 4.18 5.49
C PRO A 53 8.38 3.04 6.47
N LEU A 54 7.37 2.36 7.02
CA LEU A 54 7.55 1.27 7.98
C LEU A 54 7.76 -0.09 7.31
N ASP A 55 7.48 -0.22 6.02
CA ASP A 55 7.64 -1.47 5.28
C ASP A 55 8.89 -1.43 4.40
N LYS A 56 9.82 -2.35 4.65
CA LYS A 56 11.07 -2.42 3.91
C LYS A 56 10.85 -3.25 2.65
N LYS A 57 10.56 -2.57 1.53
CA LYS A 57 10.45 -3.20 0.22
C LYS A 57 11.69 -2.94 -0.62
N ASP A 58 12.12 -3.96 -1.34
CA ASP A 58 13.15 -3.88 -2.37
C ASP A 58 12.55 -4.55 -3.62
N ASP A 59 12.45 -3.81 -4.70
CA ASP A 59 11.83 -4.25 -5.94
C ASP A 59 12.78 -4.05 -7.11
N ASN A 60 12.83 -5.03 -7.99
CA ASN A 60 13.79 -5.02 -9.10
C ASN A 60 13.51 -3.90 -10.13
N ILE A 61 12.30 -3.33 -10.15
CA ILE A 61 11.87 -2.27 -11.06
C ILE A 61 11.79 -0.91 -10.35
N LEU A 62 11.24 -0.88 -9.13
CA LEU A 62 11.04 0.36 -8.36
C LEU A 62 12.21 0.70 -7.42
N GLY A 63 13.15 -0.22 -7.24
CA GLY A 63 14.29 -0.09 -6.32
C GLY A 63 13.86 -0.22 -4.86
N LYS A 64 14.63 0.41 -3.96
CA LYS A 64 14.33 0.41 -2.52
C LYS A 64 13.19 1.38 -2.22
N GLY A 65 12.14 0.85 -1.59
CA GLY A 65 11.06 1.64 -1.01
C GLY A 65 11.57 2.55 0.12
N LEU A 66 10.72 3.50 0.52
CA LEU A 66 11.02 4.39 1.64
C LEU A 66 11.20 3.56 2.92
N TRP A 67 12.34 3.67 3.60
CA TRP A 67 12.56 2.94 4.85
C TRP A 67 12.90 3.89 6.00
N LEU A 68 12.14 3.78 7.10
CA LEU A 68 12.24 4.66 8.26
C LEU A 68 13.66 4.71 8.84
N PHE A 69 14.37 3.60 8.87
CA PHE A 69 15.71 3.57 9.43
C PHE A 69 16.75 4.28 8.54
N ASP A 70 16.57 4.30 7.22
CA ASP A 70 17.43 5.10 6.33
C ASP A 70 17.22 6.59 6.56
N ILE A 71 15.98 6.99 6.88
CA ILE A 71 15.61 8.36 7.20
C ILE A 71 16.22 8.80 8.54
N ILE A 72 16.14 7.95 9.57
CA ILE A 72 16.67 8.25 10.91
C ILE A 72 18.20 8.39 10.86
N LYS A 73 18.89 7.48 10.14
CA LYS A 73 20.36 7.50 10.03
C LYS A 73 20.95 8.71 9.32
N GLN A 74 20.18 9.42 8.49
CA GLN A 74 20.64 10.64 7.80
C GLN A 74 20.58 11.90 8.68
N LYS A 75 20.02 11.80 9.89
CA LYS A 75 19.86 12.93 10.82
C LYS A 75 20.90 12.95 11.94
N ASP A 76 21.79 11.96 11.99
CA ASP A 76 23.00 11.92 12.82
C ASP A 76 24.22 12.34 12.00
#